data_AF-A0A7C5PGI2-F1
#
_entry.id   AF-A0A7C5PGI2-F1
#
_cell.length_a   1.000
_cell.length_b   1.000
_cell.length_c   1.000
_cell.angle_alpha   90.00
_cell.angle_beta   90.00
_cell.angle_gamma   90.00
#
_symmetry.space_group_name_H-M   'P 1'
#
loop_
_entity.id
_entity.type
_entity.pdbx_description
1 polymer ?
#
loop_
_entity_poly.entity_id
_entity_poly.type
_entity_poly.pdbx_seq_one_letter_code
_entity_poly.pdbx_strand_id
1 'polypeptide(L)'
;EIREIQAFARARGLHLVPEIDSPGHALAFTTLRPDLAHPDLDKPGFGLAYLDIRKPETLAFMKRVFDETAPLFESPFFHIGTDEYRLDLVKDKKERARLGELFRKHINQCARYLEKKHHKIVRIWSGYEHMPGTTEPDKSIWIDMWVTSDALNKSREGYRFINSSHFYTYIVPGMPYYGVNNRFLYEEWSPLVFRKKDPKGVLRPGAPGLMGGKLHVWNDAGPTGYTWNEIARLAWPSLLAVSEKLWGTKGSPDYAAFLERAAPLESPPGVSLLERKVRANKDGLVWRLEKKPLWFIANSHYPLHRAGGADNLEYPWTASFTVDRLSDARGDEVLLSSGLASFYLDLTWTRTHKKTREKTTFRGVACVRAKQAPGPDPLHSHNPDVLLFDYQVPLRKKVRLTFVGERDRTSLYAGGKFVGTQRIQMVCPLERLGAPRPESFQGRLLDGAIWNRSPWREAGKWSPNTIGKDFKVLEWNLGVLPRTKEVMVRFQYTGGAHRLEIQWAALVQGGREAARDEHPGFTGRKDEDNTYRFRLPDLPERKSFVLRAEVRGGGGGDSRGKVFLWDLPGAL
;
A
#
# COMPACT_ATOMS: atom_id res chain seq x y z
N GLU A 1 -16.17 21.25 7.48
CA GLU A 1 -15.66 19.87 7.40
C GLU A 1 -16.46 18.88 8.25
N ILE A 2 -16.35 18.87 9.60
CA ILE A 2 -17.08 17.87 10.45
C ILE A 2 -18.60 17.85 10.18
N ARG A 3 -19.25 19.01 10.09
CA ARG A 3 -20.70 19.09 9.77
C ARG A 3 -21.04 18.51 8.39
N GLU A 4 -20.15 18.66 7.43
CA GLU A 4 -20.34 18.20 6.05
C GLU A 4 -20.25 16.67 5.95
N ILE A 5 -19.21 16.07 6.53
CA ILE A 5 -19.08 14.61 6.57
C ILE A 5 -20.21 13.95 7.36
N GLN A 6 -20.72 14.61 8.40
CA GLN A 6 -21.90 14.13 9.12
C GLN A 6 -23.17 14.18 8.28
N ALA A 7 -23.41 15.29 7.55
CA ALA A 7 -24.55 15.36 6.62
C ALA A 7 -24.46 14.25 5.56
N PHE A 8 -23.26 14.01 5.04
CA PHE A 8 -23.00 12.92 4.10
C PHE A 8 -23.31 11.53 4.68
N ALA A 9 -22.88 11.28 5.93
CA ALA A 9 -23.10 10.03 6.65
C ALA A 9 -24.59 9.82 6.97
N ARG A 10 -25.28 10.85 7.49
CA ARG A 10 -26.71 10.80 7.81
C ARG A 10 -27.57 10.47 6.60
N ALA A 11 -27.29 11.09 5.45
CA ALA A 11 -27.99 10.81 4.21
C ALA A 11 -27.85 9.34 3.74
N ARG A 12 -26.94 8.57 4.35
CA ARG A 12 -26.66 7.15 4.04
C ARG A 12 -26.93 6.21 5.20
N GLY A 13 -27.60 6.67 6.27
CA GLY A 13 -27.89 5.86 7.45
C GLY A 13 -26.64 5.47 8.27
N LEU A 14 -25.56 6.24 8.17
CA LEU A 14 -24.31 5.98 8.88
C LEU A 14 -24.19 6.88 10.12
N HIS A 15 -23.74 6.30 11.23
CA HIS A 15 -23.30 7.05 12.41
C HIS A 15 -21.80 7.32 12.33
N LEU A 16 -21.40 8.60 12.40
CA LEU A 16 -19.99 8.99 12.54
C LEU A 16 -19.63 9.06 14.02
N VAL A 17 -18.99 8.02 14.55
CA VAL A 17 -18.59 7.95 15.95
C VAL A 17 -17.19 8.54 16.11
N PRO A 18 -17.00 9.69 16.78
CA PRO A 18 -15.67 10.23 17.03
C PRO A 18 -14.94 9.41 18.09
N GLU A 19 -13.62 9.38 17.98
CA GLU A 19 -12.72 8.84 18.99
C GLU A 19 -11.67 9.88 19.39
N ILE A 20 -11.55 10.12 20.69
CA ILE A 20 -10.44 10.85 21.29
C ILE A 20 -9.79 9.93 22.31
N ASP A 21 -8.67 9.32 21.91
CA ASP A 21 -8.02 8.29 22.71
C ASP A 21 -7.17 8.88 23.84
N SER A 22 -7.40 8.35 25.04
CA SER A 22 -6.69 8.68 26.27
C SER A 22 -6.96 7.59 27.31
N PRO A 23 -6.09 7.41 28.33
CA PRO A 23 -4.82 8.09 28.57
C PRO A 23 -3.62 7.52 27.78
N GLY A 24 -3.81 6.44 27.01
CA GLY A 24 -2.87 5.95 26.00
C GLY A 24 -2.89 6.80 24.73
N HIS A 25 -1.97 6.52 23.80
CA HIS A 25 -1.86 7.18 22.48
C HIS A 25 -1.96 8.72 22.49
N ALA A 26 -1.57 9.35 23.59
CA ALA A 26 -1.87 10.73 23.91
C ALA A 26 -0.76 11.73 23.53
N LEU A 27 0.11 11.37 22.59
CA LEU A 27 1.28 12.19 22.23
C LEU A 27 0.89 13.60 21.75
N ALA A 28 -0.24 13.73 21.06
CA ALA A 28 -0.77 15.04 20.65
C ALA A 28 -1.07 15.94 21.86
N PHE A 29 -1.57 15.37 22.95
CA PHE A 29 -1.89 16.11 24.18
C PHE A 29 -0.65 16.46 24.98
N THR A 30 0.26 15.51 25.17
CA THR A 30 1.47 15.73 25.97
C THR A 30 2.51 16.57 25.25
N THR A 31 2.47 16.67 23.92
CA THR A 31 3.27 17.65 23.18
C THR A 31 2.87 19.08 23.53
N LEU A 32 1.57 19.33 23.76
CA LEU A 32 1.03 20.64 24.17
C LEU A 32 1.08 20.84 25.69
N ARG A 33 0.91 19.77 26.46
CA ARG A 33 0.93 19.75 27.93
C ARG A 33 1.94 18.72 28.44
N PRO A 34 3.26 18.97 28.29
CA PRO A 34 4.28 18.03 28.78
C PRO A 34 4.20 17.78 30.28
N ASP A 35 3.67 18.76 31.03
CA ASP A 35 3.42 18.64 32.46
C ASP A 35 2.37 17.57 32.80
N LEU A 36 1.52 17.17 31.85
CA LEU A 36 0.56 16.08 32.01
C LEU A 36 1.10 14.72 31.54
N ALA A 37 2.33 14.62 31.05
CA ALA A 37 2.90 13.35 30.62
C ALA A 37 3.23 12.44 31.81
N HIS A 38 3.02 11.13 31.65
CA HIS A 38 3.38 10.15 32.66
C HIS A 38 4.90 9.93 32.70
N PRO A 39 5.59 10.27 33.81
CA PRO A 39 7.05 10.25 33.87
C PRO A 39 7.65 8.84 33.73
N ASP A 40 6.95 7.81 34.20
CA ASP A 40 7.47 6.43 34.17
C ASP A 40 7.10 5.63 32.90
N LEU A 41 6.25 6.18 32.02
CA LEU A 41 5.80 5.49 30.81
C LEU A 41 6.50 6.00 29.54
N ASP A 42 7.28 7.08 29.64
CA ASP A 42 8.09 7.58 28.53
C ASP A 42 9.23 6.61 28.19
N LYS A 43 9.32 6.24 26.91
CA LYS A 43 10.39 5.39 26.38
C LYS A 43 10.81 5.83 24.98
N PRO A 44 12.10 5.62 24.62
CA PRO A 44 12.58 5.81 23.25
C PRO A 44 11.70 5.03 22.25
N GLY A 45 11.17 5.74 21.26
CA GLY A 45 10.30 5.19 20.22
C GLY A 45 8.79 5.39 20.46
N PHE A 46 8.36 5.64 21.70
CA PHE A 46 6.96 5.98 22.02
C PHE A 46 6.79 7.45 22.42
N GLY A 47 7.85 8.07 22.95
CA GLY A 47 7.82 9.44 23.46
C GLY A 47 6.84 9.61 24.63
N LEU A 48 6.40 10.85 24.86
CA LEU A 48 5.46 11.22 25.92
C LEU A 48 4.02 10.75 25.64
N ALA A 49 3.79 9.61 24.98
CA ALA A 49 2.47 9.19 24.48
C ALA A 49 1.43 8.77 25.56
N TYR A 50 1.66 9.09 26.83
CA TYR A 50 0.79 8.67 27.94
C TYR A 50 0.50 9.82 28.90
N LEU A 51 -0.77 10.05 29.22
CA LEU A 51 -1.19 11.03 30.22
C LEU A 51 -1.04 10.48 31.65
N ASP A 52 -0.57 11.31 32.58
CA ASP A 52 -0.45 10.97 34.00
C ASP A 52 -1.81 11.05 34.69
N ILE A 53 -2.52 9.93 34.78
CA ILE A 53 -3.83 9.85 35.43
C ILE A 53 -3.80 10.05 36.95
N ARG A 54 -2.62 10.12 37.58
CA ARG A 54 -2.49 10.46 39.02
C ARG A 54 -2.82 11.93 39.27
N LYS A 55 -2.64 12.76 38.24
CA LYS A 55 -2.86 14.21 38.30
C LYS A 55 -4.34 14.51 38.07
N PRO A 56 -5.05 15.16 39.01
CA PRO A 56 -6.43 15.57 38.78
C PRO A 56 -6.57 16.51 37.57
N GLU A 57 -5.50 17.25 37.24
CA GLU A 57 -5.40 18.13 36.07
C GLU A 57 -5.56 17.36 34.75
N THR A 58 -5.18 16.08 34.70
CA THR A 58 -5.35 15.23 33.51
C THR A 58 -6.82 15.01 33.21
N LEU A 59 -7.63 14.63 34.21
CA LEU A 59 -9.08 14.49 34.05
C LEU A 59 -9.73 15.84 33.72
N ALA A 60 -9.29 16.92 34.39
CA ALA A 60 -9.79 18.26 34.11
C ALA A 60 -9.48 18.71 32.68
N PHE A 61 -8.29 18.37 32.15
CA PHE A 61 -7.90 18.63 30.77
C PHE A 61 -8.76 17.84 29.78
N MET A 62 -8.90 16.52 29.97
CA MET A 62 -9.73 15.70 29.08
C MET A 62 -11.19 16.14 29.07
N LYS A 63 -11.75 16.55 30.22
CA LYS A 63 -13.10 17.13 30.27
C LYS A 63 -13.26 18.38 29.41
N ARG A 64 -12.24 19.26 29.34
CA ARG A 64 -12.26 20.42 28.45
C ARG A 64 -12.16 20.01 26.98
N VAL A 65 -11.30 19.04 26.65
CA VAL A 65 -11.24 18.47 25.29
C VAL A 65 -12.60 17.89 24.88
N PHE A 66 -13.27 17.16 25.78
CA PHE A 66 -14.62 16.65 25.52
C PHE A 66 -15.66 17.76 25.38
N ASP A 67 -15.56 18.84 26.16
CA ASP A 67 -16.44 19.99 26.04
C ASP A 67 -16.35 20.68 24.67
N GLU A 68 -15.16 20.71 24.08
CA GLU A 68 -14.94 21.27 22.75
C GLU A 68 -15.35 20.30 21.63
N THR A 69 -15.10 19.00 21.81
CA THR A 69 -15.21 18.02 20.72
C THR A 69 -16.57 17.32 20.68
N ALA A 70 -17.14 16.90 21.81
CA ALA A 70 -18.39 16.14 21.83
C ALA A 70 -19.59 16.88 21.19
N PRO A 71 -19.75 18.21 21.36
CA PRO A 71 -20.82 18.96 20.70
C PRO A 71 -20.68 19.07 19.17
N LEU A 72 -19.48 18.82 18.61
CA LEU A 72 -19.27 18.88 17.15
C LEU A 72 -19.92 17.69 16.44
N PHE A 73 -20.16 16.59 17.16
CA PHE A 73 -20.69 15.35 16.62
C PHE A 73 -22.14 15.12 17.06
N GLU A 74 -23.03 14.90 16.10
CA GLU A 74 -24.44 14.56 16.31
C GLU A 74 -24.62 13.10 16.73
N SER A 75 -23.60 12.25 16.51
CA SER A 75 -23.62 10.85 16.94
C SER A 75 -23.96 10.74 18.43
N PRO A 76 -24.86 9.82 18.82
CA PRO A 76 -25.13 9.56 20.24
C PRO A 76 -23.93 8.87 20.91
N PHE A 77 -23.01 8.30 20.14
CA PHE A 77 -21.81 7.63 20.66
C PHE A 77 -20.60 8.55 20.64
N PHE A 78 -19.73 8.39 21.65
CA PHE A 78 -18.40 9.00 21.70
C PHE A 78 -17.40 7.96 22.24
N HIS A 79 -16.31 7.71 21.50
CA HIS A 79 -15.28 6.75 21.90
C HIS A 79 -14.16 7.49 22.64
N ILE A 80 -13.76 6.99 23.81
CA ILE A 80 -12.67 7.58 24.62
C ILE A 80 -11.36 6.77 24.54
N GLY A 81 -11.33 5.76 23.66
CA GLY A 81 -10.18 4.91 23.39
C GLY A 81 -9.89 3.96 24.53
N THR A 82 -8.82 4.22 25.29
CA THR A 82 -8.37 3.52 26.51
C THR A 82 -7.55 2.26 26.27
N ASP A 83 -7.17 1.96 25.04
CA ASP A 83 -6.25 0.86 24.75
C ASP A 83 -4.79 1.21 25.10
N GLU A 84 -4.00 0.15 25.21
CA GLU A 84 -2.55 0.16 25.38
C GLU A 84 -1.96 1.13 26.42
N TYR A 85 -2.66 1.46 27.52
CA TYR A 85 -2.03 2.18 28.63
C TYR A 85 -1.00 1.30 29.36
N ARG A 86 0.29 1.45 28.99
CA ARG A 86 1.38 0.48 29.24
C ARG A 86 1.90 0.38 30.68
N LEU A 87 1.04 -0.01 31.62
CA LEU A 87 1.41 -0.21 33.04
C LEU A 87 2.48 -1.28 33.27
N ASP A 88 2.74 -2.16 32.28
CA ASP A 88 3.85 -3.11 32.30
C ASP A 88 5.22 -2.41 32.41
N LEU A 89 5.31 -1.14 32.00
CA LEU A 89 6.53 -0.33 32.09
C LEU A 89 6.80 0.21 33.51
N VAL A 90 5.78 0.30 34.37
CA VAL A 90 5.93 0.74 35.76
C VAL A 90 6.54 -0.39 36.59
N LYS A 91 7.78 -0.22 37.05
CA LYS A 91 8.55 -1.28 37.74
C LYS A 91 7.99 -1.63 39.13
N ASP A 92 7.52 -0.64 39.88
CA ASP A 92 6.94 -0.87 41.21
C ASP A 92 5.57 -1.55 41.06
N LYS A 93 5.46 -2.77 41.61
CA LYS A 93 4.23 -3.57 41.58
C LYS A 93 3.09 -2.93 42.37
N LYS A 94 3.37 -2.25 43.49
CA LYS A 94 2.34 -1.58 44.29
C LYS A 94 1.79 -0.38 43.54
N GLU A 95 2.66 0.42 42.96
CA GLU A 95 2.25 1.55 42.12
C GLU A 95 1.49 1.08 40.88
N ARG A 96 1.95 0.02 40.22
CA ARG A 96 1.24 -0.60 39.09
C ARG A 96 -0.18 -1.02 39.47
N ALA A 97 -0.35 -1.65 40.65
CA ALA A 97 -1.66 -2.05 41.13
C ALA A 97 -2.57 -0.83 41.40
N ARG A 98 -2.02 0.22 42.04
CA ARG A 98 -2.72 1.48 42.29
C ARG A 98 -3.13 2.17 40.99
N LEU A 99 -2.23 2.25 40.02
CA LEU A 99 -2.47 2.84 38.71
C LEU A 99 -3.49 2.07 37.89
N GLY A 100 -3.50 0.74 37.97
CA GLY A 100 -4.52 -0.09 37.31
C GLY A 100 -5.93 0.25 37.80
N GLU A 101 -6.12 0.29 39.13
CA GLU A 101 -7.40 0.66 39.72
C GLU A 101 -7.78 2.11 39.40
N LEU A 102 -6.80 3.02 39.40
CA LEU A 102 -7.01 4.42 39.01
C LEU A 102 -7.41 4.57 37.55
N PHE A 103 -6.79 3.82 36.65
CA PHE A 103 -7.12 3.77 35.22
C PHE A 103 -8.56 3.30 35.01
N ARG A 104 -8.96 2.23 35.71
CA ARG A 104 -10.33 1.71 35.64
C ARG A 104 -11.36 2.71 36.17
N LYS A 105 -11.05 3.43 37.25
CA LYS A 105 -11.88 4.56 37.73
C LYS A 105 -11.92 5.73 36.75
N HIS A 106 -10.79 6.04 36.11
CA HIS A 106 -10.69 7.13 35.13
C HIS A 106 -11.64 6.90 33.94
N ILE A 107 -11.74 5.68 33.43
CA ILE A 107 -12.72 5.28 32.41
C ILE A 107 -14.14 5.70 32.82
N ASN A 108 -14.57 5.27 34.02
CA ASN A 108 -15.92 5.59 34.52
C ASN A 108 -16.12 7.09 34.74
N GLN A 109 -15.09 7.81 35.21
CA GLN A 109 -15.16 9.26 35.41
C GLN A 109 -15.34 10.02 34.09
N CYS A 110 -14.61 9.63 33.04
CA CYS A 110 -14.76 10.18 31.70
C CYS A 110 -16.14 9.85 31.11
N ALA A 111 -16.57 8.59 31.24
CA ALA A 111 -17.86 8.13 30.74
C ALA A 111 -19.03 8.89 31.37
N ARG A 112 -19.08 8.96 32.70
CA ARG A 112 -20.14 9.68 33.43
C ARG A 112 -20.17 11.17 33.09
N TYR A 113 -19.02 11.78 32.83
CA TYR A 113 -18.96 13.20 32.45
C TYR A 113 -19.59 13.43 31.07
N LEU A 114 -19.20 12.63 30.07
CA LEU A 114 -19.76 12.69 28.72
C LEU A 114 -21.26 12.37 28.70
N GLU A 115 -21.70 11.38 29.47
CA GLU A 115 -23.11 11.03 29.61
C GLU A 115 -23.91 12.17 30.25
N LYS A 116 -23.46 12.69 31.40
CA LYS A 116 -24.20 13.71 32.15
C LYS A 116 -24.26 15.06 31.46
N LYS A 117 -23.15 15.51 30.87
CA LYS A 117 -23.03 16.86 30.30
C LYS A 117 -23.38 16.92 28.81
N HIS A 118 -23.00 15.89 28.06
CA HIS A 118 -23.11 15.87 26.60
C HIS A 118 -24.08 14.81 26.07
N HIS A 119 -24.75 14.06 26.96
CA HIS A 119 -25.73 13.03 26.62
C HIS A 119 -25.19 11.98 25.65
N LYS A 120 -23.89 11.64 25.76
CA LYS A 120 -23.23 10.64 24.92
C LYS A 120 -23.23 9.26 25.58
N ILE A 121 -23.47 8.23 24.78
CA ILE A 121 -23.19 6.84 25.10
C ILE A 121 -21.70 6.60 24.86
N VAL A 122 -20.96 6.32 25.92
CA VAL A 122 -19.51 6.17 25.83
C VAL A 122 -19.13 4.78 25.32
N ARG A 123 -18.09 4.75 24.49
CA ARG A 123 -17.44 3.53 24.01
C ARG A 123 -15.98 3.49 24.42
N ILE A 124 -15.47 2.29 24.68
CA ILE A 124 -14.07 2.04 25.00
C ILE A 124 -13.56 0.83 24.22
N TRP A 125 -12.26 0.79 23.95
CA TRP A 125 -11.59 -0.45 23.60
C TRP A 125 -11.50 -1.37 24.82
N SER A 126 -11.63 -2.68 24.60
CA SER A 126 -11.19 -3.66 25.61
C SER A 126 -9.69 -3.51 25.90
N GLY A 127 -9.24 -3.97 27.06
CA GLY A 127 -7.84 -3.86 27.49
C GLY A 127 -7.73 -3.57 28.98
N TYR A 128 -8.77 -2.94 29.55
CA TYR A 128 -8.91 -2.77 30.99
C TYR A 128 -8.87 -4.10 31.76
N GLU A 129 -9.27 -5.21 31.12
CA GLU A 129 -9.20 -6.57 31.67
C GLU A 129 -7.77 -7.01 32.02
N HIS A 130 -6.76 -6.43 31.37
CA HIS A 130 -5.35 -6.70 31.66
C HIS A 130 -4.78 -5.77 32.73
N MET A 131 -5.54 -4.77 33.17
CA MET A 131 -5.13 -3.82 34.20
C MET A 131 -5.48 -4.36 35.59
N PRO A 132 -4.58 -4.23 36.58
CA PRO A 132 -4.89 -4.54 37.97
C PRO A 132 -6.10 -3.74 38.48
N GLY A 133 -6.79 -4.27 39.49
CA GLY A 133 -7.92 -3.59 40.12
C GLY A 133 -9.21 -4.38 40.03
N THR A 134 -10.28 -3.84 40.60
CA THR A 134 -11.60 -4.47 40.71
C THR A 134 -12.72 -3.58 40.18
N THR A 135 -12.49 -2.29 39.97
CA THR A 135 -13.51 -1.39 39.41
C THR A 135 -13.85 -1.80 37.97
N GLU A 136 -15.04 -2.33 37.74
CA GLU A 136 -15.52 -2.65 36.39
C GLU A 136 -16.04 -1.40 35.65
N PRO A 137 -16.00 -1.37 34.31
CA PRO A 137 -16.66 -0.32 33.54
C PRO A 137 -18.16 -0.24 33.87
N ASP A 138 -18.70 0.97 33.94
CA ASP A 138 -20.14 1.16 34.13
C ASP A 138 -20.93 0.47 33.00
N LYS A 139 -22.08 -0.15 33.32
CA LYS A 139 -22.89 -0.92 32.35
C LYS A 139 -23.47 -0.07 31.21
N SER A 140 -23.47 1.26 31.34
CA SER A 140 -23.84 2.19 30.27
C SER A 140 -22.79 2.27 29.15
N ILE A 141 -21.55 1.85 29.42
CA ILE A 141 -20.44 1.86 28.46
C ILE A 141 -20.54 0.67 27.51
N TRP A 142 -20.32 0.92 26.22
CA TRP A 142 -20.20 -0.14 25.21
C TRP A 142 -18.73 -0.49 24.99
N ILE A 143 -18.42 -1.78 24.89
CA ILE A 143 -17.04 -2.27 24.83
C ILE A 143 -16.73 -2.80 23.43
N ASP A 144 -15.77 -2.17 22.76
CA ASP A 144 -15.20 -2.62 21.51
C ASP A 144 -14.11 -3.65 21.80
N MET A 145 -14.45 -4.93 21.68
CA MET A 145 -13.57 -6.02 22.12
C MET A 145 -12.59 -6.40 20.99
N TRP A 146 -11.40 -5.82 21.05
CA TRP A 146 -10.37 -6.05 20.03
C TRP A 146 -9.34 -7.10 20.43
N VAL A 147 -8.89 -7.10 21.69
CA VAL A 147 -7.81 -7.98 22.18
C VAL A 147 -8.33 -9.14 23.03
N THR A 148 -9.43 -8.92 23.77
CA THR A 148 -10.03 -9.94 24.63
C THR A 148 -11.02 -10.83 23.87
N SER A 149 -11.04 -12.11 24.21
CA SER A 149 -12.02 -13.09 23.75
C SER A 149 -13.08 -13.43 24.80
N ASP A 150 -13.26 -12.63 25.84
CA ASP A 150 -14.18 -12.93 26.96
C ASP A 150 -15.67 -12.63 26.68
N ALA A 151 -16.14 -12.87 25.45
CA ALA A 151 -17.46 -12.44 24.97
C ALA A 151 -18.62 -13.11 25.73
N LEU A 152 -18.49 -14.40 26.06
CA LEU A 152 -19.50 -15.11 26.86
C LEU A 152 -19.73 -14.46 28.23
N ASN A 153 -18.65 -14.05 28.89
CA ASN A 153 -18.74 -13.40 30.18
C ASN A 153 -19.34 -11.99 30.03
N LYS A 154 -18.90 -11.19 29.05
CA LYS A 154 -19.51 -9.86 28.81
C LYS A 154 -21.02 -9.93 28.57
N SER A 155 -21.45 -10.94 27.81
CA SER A 155 -22.87 -11.24 27.59
C SER A 155 -23.61 -11.59 28.88
N ARG A 156 -23.04 -12.50 29.69
CA ARG A 156 -23.62 -12.91 30.98
C ARG A 156 -23.73 -11.76 31.98
N GLU A 157 -22.71 -10.91 32.03
CA GLU A 157 -22.62 -9.77 32.96
C GLU A 157 -23.42 -8.53 32.49
N GLY A 158 -24.17 -8.65 31.39
CA GLY A 158 -25.09 -7.59 30.92
C GLY A 158 -24.40 -6.39 30.26
N TYR A 159 -23.18 -6.55 29.75
CA TYR A 159 -22.53 -5.49 28.98
C TYR A 159 -23.07 -5.41 27.56
N ARG A 160 -22.99 -4.22 26.95
CA ARG A 160 -23.09 -4.06 25.50
C ARG A 160 -21.69 -4.07 24.90
N PHE A 161 -21.47 -4.86 23.85
CA PHE A 161 -20.15 -5.05 23.30
C PHE A 161 -20.19 -5.35 21.80
N ILE A 162 -19.07 -5.09 21.13
CA ILE A 162 -18.93 -5.17 19.68
C ILE A 162 -17.73 -6.06 19.37
N ASN A 163 -17.91 -6.95 18.39
CA ASN A 163 -16.83 -7.77 17.88
C ASN A 163 -15.87 -6.93 17.04
N SER A 164 -14.82 -6.47 17.70
CA SER A 164 -13.74 -5.70 17.08
C SER A 164 -12.45 -6.50 17.00
N SER A 165 -12.54 -7.84 17.02
CA SER A 165 -11.40 -8.72 17.19
C SER A 165 -10.31 -8.53 16.14
N HIS A 166 -9.09 -8.28 16.61
CA HIS A 166 -7.89 -8.13 15.78
C HIS A 166 -7.47 -9.42 15.06
N PHE A 167 -7.96 -10.59 15.51
CA PHE A 167 -7.62 -11.88 14.91
C PHE A 167 -8.14 -12.04 13.48
N TYR A 168 -9.21 -11.32 13.12
CA TYR A 168 -9.93 -11.56 11.86
C TYR A 168 -10.23 -10.29 11.05
N THR A 169 -10.28 -9.12 11.68
CA THR A 169 -10.88 -7.91 11.07
C THR A 169 -9.94 -6.70 11.01
N TYR A 170 -8.66 -6.88 11.31
CA TYR A 170 -7.66 -5.82 11.24
C TYR A 170 -6.90 -5.84 9.92
N ILE A 171 -6.76 -4.67 9.31
CA ILE A 171 -5.92 -4.41 8.14
C ILE A 171 -4.89 -3.36 8.56
N VAL A 172 -3.60 -3.69 8.42
CA VAL A 172 -2.51 -2.73 8.61
C VAL A 172 -1.70 -2.61 7.31
N PRO A 173 -1.95 -1.57 6.49
CA PRO A 173 -1.25 -1.41 5.22
C PRO A 173 0.27 -1.34 5.41
N GLY A 174 1.00 -2.16 4.66
CA GLY A 174 2.48 -2.13 4.64
C GLY A 174 3.18 -2.86 5.77
N MET A 175 2.45 -3.45 6.71
CA MET A 175 3.01 -4.26 7.79
C MET A 175 2.99 -5.76 7.46
N PRO A 176 3.94 -6.55 7.98
CA PRO A 176 3.96 -7.99 7.80
C PRO A 176 2.93 -8.72 8.70
N TYR A 177 2.14 -7.98 9.46
CA TYR A 177 1.15 -8.46 10.41
C TYR A 177 -0.20 -7.80 10.12
N TYR A 178 -1.29 -8.44 10.57
CA TYR A 178 -2.68 -8.03 10.33
C TYR A 178 -3.06 -7.82 8.86
N GLY A 179 -3.69 -8.84 8.29
CA GLY A 179 -4.39 -8.78 7.02
C GLY A 179 -5.60 -9.70 7.06
N VAL A 180 -6.67 -9.32 6.37
CA VAL A 180 -7.91 -10.09 6.38
C VAL A 180 -7.84 -11.20 5.35
N ASN A 181 -8.04 -12.44 5.80
CA ASN A 181 -8.28 -13.56 4.91
C ASN A 181 -9.76 -13.57 4.50
N ASN A 182 -10.07 -12.96 3.36
CA ASN A 182 -11.45 -12.79 2.90
C ASN A 182 -12.19 -14.10 2.63
N ARG A 183 -11.47 -15.16 2.19
CA ARG A 183 -12.09 -16.48 2.01
C ARG A 183 -12.55 -17.05 3.35
N PHE A 184 -11.65 -17.07 4.34
CA PHE A 184 -11.99 -17.51 5.70
C PHE A 184 -13.11 -16.66 6.30
N LEU A 185 -13.03 -15.34 6.12
CA LEU A 185 -14.03 -14.41 6.66
C LEU A 185 -15.43 -14.70 6.08
N TYR A 186 -15.48 -15.01 4.79
CA TYR A 186 -16.73 -15.30 4.10
C TYR A 186 -17.28 -16.69 4.43
N GLU A 187 -16.44 -17.72 4.38
CA GLU A 187 -16.85 -19.13 4.48
C GLU A 187 -17.04 -19.61 5.93
N GLU A 188 -16.23 -19.11 6.88
CA GLU A 188 -16.18 -19.67 8.24
C GLU A 188 -16.51 -18.67 9.35
N TRP A 189 -16.15 -17.40 9.19
CA TRP A 189 -16.30 -16.42 10.26
C TRP A 189 -17.76 -15.97 10.41
N SER A 190 -18.12 -15.52 11.62
CA SER A 190 -19.36 -14.81 11.92
C SER A 190 -19.11 -13.80 13.04
N PRO A 191 -19.94 -12.76 13.20
CA PRO A 191 -19.80 -11.81 14.31
C PRO A 191 -19.87 -12.45 15.71
N LEU A 192 -20.35 -13.69 15.83
CA LEU A 192 -20.36 -14.46 17.07
C LEU A 192 -18.98 -14.99 17.48
N VAL A 193 -17.99 -14.94 16.59
CA VAL A 193 -16.65 -15.52 16.78
C VAL A 193 -15.60 -14.43 16.95
N PHE A 194 -15.21 -14.18 18.21
CA PHE A 194 -14.14 -13.25 18.59
C PHE A 194 -12.78 -13.95 18.49
N ARG A 195 -12.70 -15.23 18.86
CA ARG A 195 -11.52 -16.07 18.69
C ARG A 195 -11.92 -17.55 18.65
N LYS A 196 -11.89 -18.18 17.47
CA LYS A 196 -12.35 -19.57 17.23
C LYS A 196 -11.70 -20.61 18.16
N LYS A 197 -10.43 -20.40 18.54
CA LYS A 197 -9.67 -21.32 19.40
C LYS A 197 -9.97 -21.17 20.89
N ASP A 198 -10.68 -20.11 21.29
CA ASP A 198 -11.05 -19.88 22.68
C ASP A 198 -12.58 -20.00 22.83
N PRO A 199 -13.08 -21.04 23.53
CA PRO A 199 -14.52 -21.22 23.74
C PRO A 199 -15.20 -20.00 24.39
N LYS A 200 -14.48 -19.19 25.18
CA LYS A 200 -15.03 -17.95 25.78
C LYS A 200 -15.38 -16.90 24.73
N GLY A 201 -14.72 -16.96 23.58
CA GLY A 201 -14.86 -16.03 22.46
C GLY A 201 -15.85 -16.48 21.39
N VAL A 202 -16.64 -17.51 21.65
CA VAL A 202 -17.65 -18.02 20.72
C VAL A 202 -19.03 -17.92 21.35
N LEU A 203 -19.86 -17.05 20.80
CA LEU A 203 -21.24 -16.84 21.24
C LEU A 203 -22.20 -17.78 20.52
N ARG A 204 -23.32 -18.06 21.18
CA ARG A 204 -24.48 -18.68 20.53
C ARG A 204 -25.34 -17.59 19.84
N PRO A 205 -26.06 -17.92 18.76
CA PRO A 205 -27.04 -17.01 18.19
C PRO A 205 -28.02 -16.50 19.25
N GLY A 206 -28.30 -15.20 19.23
CA GLY A 206 -29.18 -14.54 20.22
C GLY A 206 -28.54 -14.21 21.57
N ALA A 207 -27.22 -14.41 21.74
CA ALA A 207 -26.52 -13.98 22.96
C ALA A 207 -26.75 -12.48 23.24
N PRO A 208 -27.19 -12.10 24.45
CA PRO A 208 -27.50 -10.71 24.76
C PRO A 208 -26.24 -9.83 24.76
N GLY A 209 -26.42 -8.54 24.45
CA GLY A 209 -25.36 -7.55 24.55
C GLY A 209 -24.43 -7.43 23.34
N LEU A 210 -24.44 -8.40 22.41
CA LEU A 210 -23.70 -8.27 21.16
C LEU A 210 -24.40 -7.27 20.22
N MET A 211 -23.72 -6.16 19.91
CA MET A 211 -24.25 -5.09 19.06
C MET A 211 -23.80 -5.18 17.59
N GLY A 212 -22.95 -6.16 17.25
CA GLY A 212 -22.46 -6.39 15.89
C GLY A 212 -20.94 -6.61 15.86
N GLY A 213 -20.32 -6.28 14.73
CA GLY A 213 -18.86 -6.33 14.56
C GLY A 213 -18.36 -5.23 13.64
N LYS A 214 -17.03 -5.14 13.47
CA LYS A 214 -16.38 -4.08 12.69
C LYS A 214 -15.19 -4.59 11.87
N LEU A 215 -14.92 -3.90 10.76
CA LEU A 215 -13.64 -3.96 10.04
C LEU A 215 -12.80 -2.75 10.46
N HIS A 216 -11.48 -2.95 10.62
CA HIS A 216 -10.55 -1.92 11.06
C HIS A 216 -9.42 -1.75 10.07
N VAL A 217 -9.07 -0.50 9.82
CA VAL A 217 -7.88 -0.12 9.04
C VAL A 217 -7.03 0.76 9.93
N TRP A 218 -5.85 0.27 10.31
CA TRP A 218 -4.89 1.01 11.13
C TRP A 218 -3.66 1.39 10.31
N ASN A 219 -3.21 2.63 10.44
CA ASN A 219 -2.02 3.13 9.74
C ASN A 219 -0.83 3.19 10.69
N ASP A 220 -0.37 2.03 11.20
CA ASP A 220 0.76 1.92 12.14
C ASP A 220 2.07 2.51 11.58
N ALA A 221 2.23 2.46 10.26
CA ALA A 221 3.32 3.13 9.54
C ALA A 221 3.24 4.66 9.61
N GLY A 222 2.10 5.24 9.99
CA GLY A 222 1.83 6.66 9.79
C GLY A 222 1.35 6.99 8.37
N PRO A 223 1.24 8.28 8.04
CA PRO A 223 0.45 8.74 6.89
C PRO A 223 1.20 8.69 5.54
N THR A 224 2.50 8.44 5.53
CA THR A 224 3.38 8.69 4.37
C THR A 224 3.76 7.45 3.57
N GLY A 225 3.12 6.30 3.80
CA GLY A 225 3.42 5.05 3.09
C GLY A 225 2.47 4.76 1.94
N TYR A 226 1.20 4.55 2.28
CA TYR A 226 0.14 4.14 1.36
C TYR A 226 -0.72 5.35 0.96
N THR A 227 -1.08 5.43 -0.31
CA THR A 227 -2.08 6.39 -0.78
C THR A 227 -3.48 5.99 -0.32
N TRP A 228 -4.40 6.97 -0.24
CA TRP A 228 -5.79 6.71 0.11
C TRP A 228 -6.46 5.68 -0.83
N ASN A 229 -6.13 5.71 -2.12
CA ASN A 229 -6.67 4.76 -3.10
C ASN A 229 -6.10 3.35 -2.91
N GLU A 230 -4.82 3.19 -2.52
CA GLU A 230 -4.27 1.88 -2.15
C GLU A 230 -4.96 1.33 -0.91
N ILE A 231 -5.17 2.16 0.12
CA ILE A 231 -5.89 1.75 1.34
C ILE A 231 -7.32 1.32 1.02
N ALA A 232 -8.03 2.11 0.21
CA ALA A 232 -9.40 1.79 -0.19
C ALA A 232 -9.48 0.48 -0.97
N ARG A 233 -8.60 0.26 -1.95
CA ARG A 233 -8.54 -1.01 -2.71
C ARG A 233 -8.12 -2.20 -1.85
N LEU A 234 -7.28 -1.98 -0.83
CA LEU A 234 -6.91 -3.03 0.13
C LEU A 234 -8.09 -3.42 1.02
N ALA A 235 -8.87 -2.44 1.48
CA ALA A 235 -9.99 -2.66 2.40
C ALA A 235 -11.29 -3.11 1.70
N TRP A 236 -11.50 -2.72 0.44
CA TRP A 236 -12.77 -2.92 -0.26
C TRP A 236 -13.27 -4.38 -0.30
N PRO A 237 -12.44 -5.39 -0.65
CA PRO A 237 -12.90 -6.77 -0.67
C PRO A 237 -13.34 -7.27 0.72
N SER A 238 -12.63 -6.82 1.77
CA SER A 238 -12.96 -7.16 3.16
C SER A 238 -14.22 -6.45 3.63
N LEU A 239 -14.44 -5.20 3.20
CA LEU A 239 -15.65 -4.46 3.52
C LEU A 239 -16.89 -5.14 2.94
N LEU A 240 -16.83 -5.58 1.67
CA LEU A 240 -17.92 -6.32 1.04
C LEU A 240 -18.23 -7.62 1.79
N ALA A 241 -17.21 -8.43 2.07
CA ALA A 241 -17.39 -9.68 2.79
C ALA A 241 -17.94 -9.46 4.21
N VAL A 242 -17.35 -8.55 5.00
CA VAL A 242 -17.82 -8.23 6.35
C VAL A 242 -19.26 -7.70 6.33
N SER A 243 -19.62 -6.85 5.37
CA SER A 243 -20.97 -6.28 5.29
C SER A 243 -22.04 -7.37 5.16
N GLU A 244 -21.80 -8.38 4.33
CA GLU A 244 -22.70 -9.51 4.15
C GLU A 244 -22.83 -10.36 5.42
N LYS A 245 -21.70 -10.62 6.09
CA LYS A 245 -21.66 -11.41 7.33
C LYS A 245 -22.33 -10.70 8.51
N LEU A 246 -22.27 -9.38 8.56
CA LEU A 246 -22.90 -8.57 9.60
C LEU A 246 -24.39 -8.37 9.36
N TRP A 247 -24.82 -8.18 8.11
CA TRP A 247 -26.24 -8.04 7.79
C TRP A 247 -27.00 -9.37 7.94
N GLY A 248 -26.34 -10.50 7.67
CA GLY A 248 -26.93 -11.83 7.83
C GLY A 248 -27.81 -12.27 6.65
N THR A 249 -27.53 -11.79 5.43
CA THR A 249 -28.25 -12.23 4.22
C THR A 249 -27.91 -13.68 3.85
N LYS A 250 -28.75 -14.32 3.04
CA LYS A 250 -28.41 -15.58 2.36
C LYS A 250 -27.28 -15.31 1.35
N GLY A 251 -26.06 -15.68 1.71
CA GLY A 251 -24.87 -15.47 0.88
C GLY A 251 -24.79 -16.41 -0.33
N SER A 252 -23.82 -16.14 -1.21
CA SER A 252 -23.33 -17.10 -2.20
C SER A 252 -22.79 -18.38 -1.51
N PRO A 253 -22.85 -19.55 -2.17
CA PRO A 253 -22.50 -20.84 -1.57
C PRO A 253 -21.04 -20.93 -1.09
N ASP A 254 -20.12 -20.24 -1.77
CA ASP A 254 -18.71 -20.17 -1.42
C ASP A 254 -18.12 -18.79 -1.78
N TYR A 255 -16.85 -18.58 -1.43
CA TYR A 255 -16.19 -17.31 -1.68
C TYR A 255 -15.96 -17.02 -3.18
N ALA A 256 -15.82 -18.03 -4.03
CA ALA A 256 -15.63 -17.83 -5.46
C ALA A 256 -16.91 -17.27 -6.11
N ALA A 257 -18.05 -17.89 -5.81
CA ALA A 257 -19.37 -17.41 -6.24
C ALA A 257 -19.72 -16.04 -5.63
N PHE A 258 -19.22 -15.74 -4.42
CA PHE A 258 -19.33 -14.38 -3.87
C PHE A 258 -18.56 -13.36 -4.70
N LEU A 259 -17.30 -13.65 -5.06
CA LEU A 259 -16.48 -12.74 -5.86
C LEU A 259 -17.11 -12.46 -7.23
N GLU A 260 -17.63 -13.49 -7.91
CA GLU A 260 -18.33 -13.31 -9.19
C GLU A 260 -19.55 -12.41 -9.04
N ARG A 261 -20.35 -12.61 -7.99
CA ARG A 261 -21.52 -11.77 -7.70
C ARG A 261 -21.13 -10.34 -7.32
N ALA A 262 -20.02 -10.17 -6.60
CA ALA A 262 -19.55 -8.89 -6.09
C ALA A 262 -18.75 -8.08 -7.12
N ALA A 263 -18.27 -8.69 -8.21
CA ALA A 263 -17.44 -8.04 -9.23
C ALA A 263 -18.03 -6.72 -9.79
N PRO A 264 -19.35 -6.57 -10.03
CA PRO A 264 -19.91 -5.29 -10.47
C PRO A 264 -19.76 -4.15 -9.45
N LEU A 265 -19.53 -4.46 -8.16
CA LEU A 265 -19.36 -3.48 -7.08
C LEU A 265 -17.92 -2.95 -6.97
N GLU A 266 -16.99 -3.39 -7.83
CA GLU A 266 -15.63 -2.83 -7.89
C GLU A 266 -15.61 -1.35 -8.32
N SER A 267 -16.70 -0.85 -8.91
CA SER A 267 -16.88 0.56 -9.29
C SER A 267 -18.19 1.12 -8.71
N PRO A 268 -18.26 1.39 -7.40
CA PRO A 268 -19.46 1.89 -6.76
C PRO A 268 -19.83 3.27 -7.32
N PRO A 269 -21.12 3.52 -7.64
CA PRO A 269 -21.55 4.80 -8.20
C PRO A 269 -21.14 5.99 -7.32
N GLY A 270 -20.55 7.01 -7.93
CA GLY A 270 -20.10 8.23 -7.24
C GLY A 270 -18.89 8.03 -6.32
N VAL A 271 -18.28 6.83 -6.29
CA VAL A 271 -17.09 6.53 -5.49
C VAL A 271 -15.90 6.34 -6.40
N SER A 272 -14.92 7.19 -6.18
CA SER A 272 -13.82 7.38 -7.11
C SER A 272 -12.46 7.02 -6.52
N LEU A 273 -12.47 6.67 -5.24
CA LEU A 273 -11.31 6.28 -4.45
C LEU A 273 -10.76 4.91 -4.84
N LEU A 274 -11.61 4.04 -5.40
CA LEU A 274 -11.20 2.73 -5.93
C LEU A 274 -10.61 2.83 -7.33
N GLU A 275 -10.83 3.95 -8.02
CA GLU A 275 -10.26 4.22 -9.33
C GLU A 275 -8.79 4.68 -9.20
N ARG A 276 -8.03 4.55 -10.29
CA ARG A 276 -6.68 5.13 -10.41
C ARG A 276 -6.81 6.44 -11.19
N LYS A 277 -7.32 7.49 -10.53
CA LYS A 277 -7.66 8.75 -11.20
C LYS A 277 -6.44 9.56 -11.57
N VAL A 278 -6.00 9.39 -12.82
CA VAL A 278 -5.06 10.31 -13.47
C VAL A 278 -5.63 10.68 -14.82
N ARG A 279 -5.64 11.98 -15.15
CA ARG A 279 -6.06 12.43 -16.47
C ARG A 279 -4.99 12.07 -17.48
N ALA A 280 -5.33 11.17 -18.38
CA ALA A 280 -4.47 10.73 -19.47
C ALA A 280 -5.21 10.83 -20.80
N ASN A 281 -4.47 10.88 -21.90
CA ASN A 281 -5.07 10.74 -23.23
C ASN A 281 -5.45 9.27 -23.51
N LYS A 282 -6.03 8.99 -24.69
CA LYS A 282 -6.43 7.63 -25.11
C LYS A 282 -5.29 6.59 -25.13
N ASP A 283 -4.05 7.05 -25.27
CA ASP A 283 -2.85 6.19 -25.29
C ASP A 283 -2.26 6.00 -23.88
N GLY A 284 -2.91 6.58 -22.86
CA GLY A 284 -2.46 6.56 -21.47
C GLY A 284 -1.37 7.59 -21.16
N LEU A 285 -1.07 8.53 -22.06
CA LEU A 285 -0.08 9.58 -21.81
C LEU A 285 -0.60 10.56 -20.76
N VAL A 286 0.15 10.68 -19.66
CA VAL A 286 -0.14 11.55 -18.50
C VAL A 286 0.61 12.87 -18.62
N TRP A 287 1.88 12.81 -19.01
CA TRP A 287 2.75 13.98 -19.11
C TRP A 287 3.78 13.79 -20.21
N ARG A 288 4.19 14.89 -20.84
CA ARG A 288 5.28 14.94 -21.82
C ARG A 288 6.02 16.26 -21.71
N LEU A 289 7.33 16.20 -21.91
CA LEU A 289 8.18 17.38 -21.99
C LEU A 289 7.91 18.15 -23.29
N GLU A 290 7.39 19.36 -23.18
CA GLU A 290 7.08 20.23 -24.34
C GLU A 290 8.28 21.06 -24.81
N LYS A 291 9.01 21.69 -23.87
CA LYS A 291 10.18 22.54 -24.18
C LYS A 291 11.47 21.78 -23.93
N LYS A 292 12.37 21.76 -24.93
CA LYS A 292 13.59 20.94 -24.92
C LYS A 292 14.80 21.74 -25.41
N PRO A 293 16.01 21.53 -24.83
CA PRO A 293 16.27 20.80 -23.60
C PRO A 293 15.92 21.64 -22.36
N LEU A 294 15.56 21.00 -21.24
CA LEU A 294 15.56 21.67 -19.94
C LEU A 294 16.93 21.51 -19.29
N TRP A 295 17.44 22.61 -18.75
CA TRP A 295 18.70 22.65 -18.02
C TRP A 295 18.45 22.58 -16.52
N PHE A 296 19.25 21.76 -15.84
CA PHE A 296 19.20 21.59 -14.41
C PHE A 296 20.56 21.90 -13.79
N ILE A 297 20.50 22.73 -12.75
CA ILE A 297 21.57 23.00 -11.79
C ILE A 297 21.06 22.63 -10.39
N ALA A 298 21.91 22.76 -9.37
CA ALA A 298 21.47 22.61 -7.99
C ALA A 298 20.22 23.47 -7.70
N ASN A 299 19.23 22.91 -7.00
CA ASN A 299 17.92 23.52 -6.71
C ASN A 299 17.01 23.79 -7.93
N SER A 300 17.36 23.37 -9.14
CA SER A 300 16.43 23.47 -10.27
C SER A 300 15.24 22.56 -10.06
N HIS A 301 14.03 23.11 -10.08
CA HIS A 301 12.80 22.31 -10.05
C HIS A 301 11.76 22.87 -11.01
N TYR A 302 11.12 21.98 -11.76
CA TYR A 302 10.08 22.35 -12.71
C TYR A 302 8.80 21.57 -12.39
N PRO A 303 7.68 22.26 -12.07
CA PRO A 303 6.41 21.57 -11.86
C PRO A 303 5.96 20.87 -13.15
N LEU A 304 5.37 19.68 -13.04
CA LEU A 304 4.87 18.96 -14.22
C LEU A 304 3.57 19.55 -14.81
N HIS A 305 3.00 20.61 -14.22
CA HIS A 305 1.74 21.26 -14.65
C HIS A 305 0.66 20.24 -15.08
N ARG A 306 0.26 19.41 -14.11
CA ARG A 306 -0.46 18.16 -14.34
C ARG A 306 -1.91 18.39 -14.72
N ALA A 307 -2.41 17.58 -15.65
CA ALA A 307 -3.83 17.44 -15.87
C ALA A 307 -4.42 16.60 -14.70
N GLY A 308 -5.30 17.18 -13.87
CA GLY A 308 -6.09 16.42 -12.87
C GLY A 308 -5.53 16.29 -11.45
N GLY A 309 -4.48 17.04 -11.07
CA GLY A 309 -4.12 17.28 -9.66
C GLY A 309 -3.46 16.13 -8.86
N ALA A 310 -3.27 14.93 -9.41
CA ALA A 310 -2.65 13.82 -8.68
C ALA A 310 -1.14 14.02 -8.47
N ASP A 311 -0.64 13.90 -7.23
CA ASP A 311 0.81 14.02 -6.89
C ASP A 311 1.61 12.77 -7.23
N ASN A 312 0.94 11.64 -7.36
CA ASN A 312 1.55 10.35 -7.63
C ASN A 312 0.65 9.55 -8.56
N LEU A 313 1.27 8.71 -9.36
CA LEU A 313 0.61 7.74 -10.23
C LEU A 313 0.90 6.34 -9.71
N GLU A 314 -0.16 5.64 -9.35
CA GLU A 314 -0.06 4.25 -8.96
C GLU A 314 0.06 3.33 -10.16
N TYR A 315 0.59 2.12 -9.92
CA TYR A 315 0.76 1.10 -10.96
C TYR A 315 -0.56 0.79 -11.70
N PRO A 316 -0.50 0.37 -12.97
CA PRO A 316 0.70 0.33 -13.77
C PRO A 316 1.09 1.71 -14.32
N TRP A 317 2.38 1.97 -14.47
CA TRP A 317 2.88 3.19 -15.08
C TRP A 317 4.22 2.98 -15.77
N THR A 318 4.54 3.88 -16.70
CA THR A 318 5.84 3.95 -17.36
C THR A 318 6.32 5.39 -17.32
N ALA A 319 7.57 5.62 -16.95
CA ALA A 319 8.20 6.94 -16.99
C ALA A 319 9.52 6.83 -17.75
N SER A 320 9.66 7.53 -18.88
CA SER A 320 10.84 7.49 -19.73
C SER A 320 11.44 8.87 -19.92
N PHE A 321 12.75 8.99 -19.70
CA PHE A 321 13.49 10.24 -19.74
C PHE A 321 14.81 10.06 -20.48
N THR A 322 15.11 10.94 -21.43
CA THR A 322 16.45 11.04 -22.03
C THR A 322 17.23 12.12 -21.32
N VAL A 323 18.24 11.71 -20.57
CA VAL A 323 19.07 12.58 -19.74
C VAL A 323 20.51 12.62 -20.25
N ASP A 324 21.19 13.71 -19.93
CA ASP A 324 22.63 13.86 -20.11
C ASP A 324 23.21 14.52 -18.86
N ARG A 325 23.81 13.71 -17.97
CA ARG A 325 24.43 14.16 -16.73
C ARG A 325 25.75 14.84 -17.03
N LEU A 326 25.96 16.07 -16.58
CA LEU A 326 27.16 16.85 -16.92
C LEU A 326 28.20 16.88 -15.81
N SER A 327 27.79 16.63 -14.57
CA SER A 327 28.63 16.67 -13.38
C SER A 327 28.23 15.58 -12.39
N ASP A 328 29.15 15.22 -11.50
CA ASP A 328 28.93 14.29 -10.39
C ASP A 328 29.18 14.94 -9.02
N ALA A 329 29.34 16.27 -9.00
CA ALA A 329 29.92 17.00 -7.86
C ALA A 329 29.02 17.05 -6.60
N ARG A 330 27.73 16.70 -6.69
CA ARG A 330 26.78 16.81 -5.57
C ARG A 330 26.35 15.47 -4.99
N GLY A 331 26.37 14.39 -5.77
CA GLY A 331 25.73 13.12 -5.40
C GLY A 331 24.20 13.24 -5.27
N ASP A 332 23.52 12.11 -5.06
CA ASP A 332 22.08 12.00 -4.75
C ASP A 332 21.15 12.77 -5.70
N GLU A 333 21.46 12.73 -6.99
CA GLU A 333 20.86 13.53 -8.04
C GLU A 333 19.41 13.13 -8.38
N VAL A 334 18.44 13.91 -7.92
CA VAL A 334 16.99 13.73 -8.15
C VAL A 334 16.60 14.15 -9.56
N LEU A 335 15.89 13.25 -10.27
CA LEU A 335 15.27 13.48 -11.58
C LEU A 335 13.81 13.94 -11.46
N LEU A 336 13.03 13.26 -10.61
CA LEU A 336 11.58 13.36 -10.53
C LEU A 336 11.16 13.13 -9.07
N SER A 337 10.35 14.01 -8.50
CA SER A 337 9.98 13.92 -7.08
C SER A 337 8.55 14.34 -6.79
N SER A 338 8.04 13.86 -5.65
CA SER A 338 6.85 14.30 -4.93
C SER A 338 7.10 14.18 -3.42
N GLY A 339 6.12 14.60 -2.61
CA GLY A 339 6.15 14.34 -1.15
C GLY A 339 6.17 12.85 -0.76
N LEU A 340 5.78 11.93 -1.66
CA LEU A 340 5.70 10.49 -1.38
C LEU A 340 6.84 9.69 -2.00
N ALA A 341 7.35 10.09 -3.16
CA ALA A 341 8.38 9.33 -3.86
C ALA A 341 9.38 10.22 -4.61
N SER A 342 10.59 9.70 -4.85
CA SER A 342 11.64 10.39 -5.60
C SER A 342 12.48 9.41 -6.41
N PHE A 343 12.75 9.74 -7.67
CA PHE A 343 13.60 8.97 -8.58
C PHE A 343 14.92 9.71 -8.76
N TYR A 344 16.02 8.98 -8.59
CA TYR A 344 17.38 9.47 -8.57
C TYR A 344 18.14 8.92 -9.79
N LEU A 345 18.91 9.77 -10.47
CA LEU A 345 19.88 9.36 -11.49
C LEU A 345 21.13 8.74 -10.86
N ASP A 346 21.44 9.14 -9.64
CA ASP A 346 22.56 8.66 -8.85
C ASP A 346 22.21 8.86 -7.36
N LEU A 347 22.18 7.79 -6.57
CA LEU A 347 21.93 7.82 -5.14
C LEU A 347 22.96 6.94 -4.45
N THR A 348 23.67 7.47 -3.45
CA THR A 348 24.51 6.68 -2.56
C THR A 348 23.70 6.21 -1.36
N TRP A 349 23.59 4.90 -1.19
CA TRP A 349 22.81 4.31 -0.10
C TRP A 349 23.55 3.18 0.60
N THR A 350 23.72 3.31 1.92
CA THR A 350 24.32 2.28 2.75
C THR A 350 23.24 1.46 3.46
N ARG A 351 23.20 0.16 3.16
CA ARG A 351 22.36 -0.80 3.89
C ARG A 351 23.17 -1.44 4.99
N THR A 352 22.60 -1.51 6.19
CA THR A 352 23.15 -2.30 7.30
C THR A 352 22.38 -3.61 7.40
N HIS A 353 23.08 -4.73 7.26
CA HIS A 353 22.47 -6.04 7.44
C HIS A 353 22.00 -6.21 8.89
N LYS A 354 20.71 -6.51 9.09
CA LYS A 354 20.07 -6.46 10.41
C LYS A 354 20.71 -7.41 11.44
N LYS A 355 21.22 -8.56 11.01
CA LYS A 355 21.81 -9.59 11.89
C LYS A 355 23.31 -9.41 12.09
N THR A 356 24.07 -9.26 11.01
CA THR A 356 25.55 -9.21 11.05
C THR A 356 26.09 -7.81 11.30
N ARG A 357 25.24 -6.76 11.15
CA ARG A 357 25.62 -5.34 11.20
C ARG A 357 26.62 -4.91 10.12
N GLU A 358 26.91 -5.79 9.16
CA GLU A 358 27.71 -5.47 7.98
C GLU A 358 27.05 -4.35 7.17
N LYS A 359 27.87 -3.43 6.67
CA LYS A 359 27.43 -2.29 5.87
C LYS A 359 27.81 -2.50 4.42
N THR A 360 26.83 -2.42 3.53
CA THR A 360 27.04 -2.45 2.08
C THR A 360 26.57 -1.13 1.49
N THR A 361 27.47 -0.43 0.79
CA THR A 361 27.15 0.83 0.12
C THR A 361 26.92 0.58 -1.37
N PHE A 362 25.82 1.10 -1.88
CA PHE A 362 25.45 1.07 -3.29
C PHE A 362 25.42 2.50 -3.83
N ARG A 363 25.75 2.65 -5.11
CA ARG A 363 25.64 3.93 -5.81
C ARG A 363 25.12 3.71 -7.23
N GLY A 364 24.01 4.35 -7.57
CA GLY A 364 23.42 4.26 -8.90
C GLY A 364 21.98 4.78 -8.96
N VAL A 365 21.27 4.45 -10.04
CA VAL A 365 19.86 4.83 -10.21
C VAL A 365 19.00 4.22 -9.11
N ALA A 366 18.12 5.04 -8.53
CA ALA A 366 17.26 4.59 -7.46
C ALA A 366 15.84 5.15 -7.53
N CYS A 367 14.89 4.41 -7.00
CA CYS A 367 13.55 4.90 -6.68
C CYS A 367 13.34 4.81 -5.18
N VAL A 368 12.91 5.88 -4.56
CA VAL A 368 12.66 5.96 -3.12
C VAL A 368 11.19 6.29 -2.88
N ARG A 369 10.55 5.54 -1.99
CA ARG A 369 9.19 5.81 -1.51
C ARG A 369 9.20 5.98 0.00
N ALA A 370 8.56 7.04 0.47
CA ALA A 370 8.29 7.20 1.87
C ALA A 370 7.45 6.04 2.37
N LYS A 371 7.76 5.54 3.57
CA LYS A 371 7.09 4.36 4.11
C LYS A 371 6.42 4.64 5.44
N GLN A 372 7.18 5.22 6.37
CA GLN A 372 6.67 5.55 7.70
C GLN A 372 7.06 6.95 8.11
N ALA A 373 6.17 7.64 8.81
CA ALA A 373 6.30 9.01 9.29
C ALA A 373 6.73 10.05 8.21
N PRO A 374 6.21 11.28 8.24
CA PRO A 374 6.71 12.30 7.35
C PRO A 374 8.17 12.65 7.73
N GLY A 375 9.08 12.38 6.79
CA GLY A 375 10.39 12.99 6.78
C GLY A 375 10.35 14.31 6.00
N PRO A 376 11.45 15.08 5.99
CA PRO A 376 11.55 16.28 5.18
C PRO A 376 11.48 15.97 3.66
N ASP A 377 11.72 14.72 3.26
CA ASP A 377 11.52 14.17 1.90
C ASP A 377 11.38 12.65 1.99
N PRO A 378 11.10 11.94 0.87
CA PRO A 378 10.91 10.49 0.91
C PRO A 378 12.11 9.68 1.42
N LEU A 379 13.35 10.12 1.14
CA LEU A 379 14.57 9.42 1.57
C LEU A 379 14.80 9.54 3.06
N HIS A 380 14.40 10.66 3.65
CA HIS A 380 14.51 10.92 5.09
C HIS A 380 13.25 10.57 5.89
N SER A 381 12.27 9.92 5.27
CA SER A 381 11.17 9.29 6.02
C SER A 381 11.70 8.16 6.90
N HIS A 382 10.92 7.72 7.89
CA HIS A 382 11.30 6.58 8.70
C HIS A 382 11.19 5.28 7.88
N ASN A 383 12.29 4.53 7.81
CA ASN A 383 12.39 3.24 7.11
C ASN A 383 11.89 3.26 5.65
N PRO A 384 12.44 4.13 4.79
CA PRO A 384 11.98 4.30 3.41
C PRO A 384 12.19 3.03 2.58
N ASP A 385 11.34 2.82 1.58
CA ASP A 385 11.57 1.79 0.58
C ASP A 385 12.52 2.34 -0.50
N VAL A 386 13.80 1.98 -0.41
CA VAL A 386 14.86 2.38 -1.34
C VAL A 386 15.15 1.25 -2.33
N LEU A 387 14.71 1.41 -3.57
CA LEU A 387 14.92 0.48 -4.68
C LEU A 387 16.15 0.92 -5.46
N LEU A 388 17.21 0.13 -5.39
CA LEU A 388 18.47 0.39 -6.09
C LEU A 388 18.53 -0.44 -7.37
N PHE A 389 19.02 0.15 -8.45
CA PHE A 389 19.32 -0.55 -9.68
C PHE A 389 20.82 -0.48 -9.92
N ASP A 390 21.41 -1.59 -10.33
CA ASP A 390 22.85 -1.69 -10.60
C ASP A 390 23.19 -1.04 -11.95
N TYR A 391 23.03 0.28 -12.00
CA TYR A 391 23.30 1.11 -13.16
C TYR A 391 23.70 2.50 -12.73
N GLN A 392 24.87 2.94 -13.18
CA GLN A 392 25.34 4.30 -13.03
C GLN A 392 25.16 5.04 -14.35
N VAL A 393 24.45 6.16 -14.31
CA VAL A 393 24.24 6.99 -15.49
C VAL A 393 25.58 7.67 -15.84
N PRO A 394 26.15 7.41 -17.03
CA PRO A 394 27.45 7.95 -17.43
C PRO A 394 27.40 9.47 -17.58
N LEU A 395 28.52 10.12 -17.24
CA LEU A 395 28.69 11.56 -17.48
C LEU A 395 28.87 11.86 -18.97
N ARG A 396 28.30 13.00 -19.40
CA ARG A 396 28.39 13.59 -20.73
C ARG A 396 27.99 12.63 -21.86
N LYS A 397 27.08 11.71 -21.55
CA LYS A 397 26.52 10.75 -22.49
C LYS A 397 25.01 10.72 -22.36
N LYS A 398 24.34 10.88 -23.49
CA LYS A 398 22.89 10.77 -23.58
C LYS A 398 22.46 9.34 -23.26
N VAL A 399 21.58 9.18 -22.28
CA VAL A 399 20.99 7.89 -21.91
C VAL A 399 19.49 8.07 -21.75
N ARG A 400 18.71 7.15 -22.33
CA ARG A 400 17.29 7.01 -22.04
C ARG A 400 17.11 6.06 -20.86
N LEU A 401 16.53 6.54 -19.77
CA LEU A 401 16.10 5.72 -18.66
C LEU A 401 14.59 5.52 -18.74
N THR A 402 14.14 4.28 -18.60
CA THR A 402 12.72 3.93 -18.57
C THR A 402 12.42 3.12 -17.32
N PHE A 403 11.63 3.73 -16.44
CA PHE A 403 11.11 3.12 -15.22
C PHE A 403 9.73 2.55 -15.52
N VAL A 404 9.49 1.32 -15.09
CA VAL A 404 8.22 0.62 -15.28
C VAL A 404 7.72 0.14 -13.93
N GLY A 405 6.62 0.72 -13.45
CA GLY A 405 5.93 0.28 -12.24
C GLY A 405 4.78 -0.65 -12.60
N GLU A 406 4.81 -1.87 -12.10
CA GLU A 406 3.74 -2.85 -12.25
C GLU A 406 3.23 -3.26 -10.86
N ARG A 407 2.17 -4.07 -10.81
CA ARG A 407 1.75 -4.68 -9.54
C ARG A 407 2.96 -5.41 -8.96
N ASP A 408 3.26 -5.22 -7.68
CA ASP A 408 4.35 -5.88 -6.92
C ASP A 408 5.80 -5.64 -7.35
N ARG A 409 6.07 -4.88 -8.42
CA ARG A 409 7.44 -4.71 -8.93
C ARG A 409 7.70 -3.38 -9.61
N THR A 410 8.96 -3.02 -9.67
CA THR A 410 9.47 -1.86 -10.40
C THR A 410 10.72 -2.24 -11.16
N SER A 411 10.76 -1.96 -12.46
CA SER A 411 11.86 -2.31 -13.36
C SER A 411 12.53 -1.08 -13.95
N LEU A 412 13.82 -1.17 -14.24
CA LEU A 412 14.60 -0.15 -14.93
C LEU A 412 15.15 -0.69 -16.26
N TYR A 413 15.09 0.16 -17.28
CA TYR A 413 15.76 -0.02 -18.56
C TYR A 413 16.64 1.21 -18.83
N ALA A 414 17.83 1.00 -19.40
CA ALA A 414 18.77 2.05 -19.77
C ALA A 414 19.27 1.85 -21.21
N GLY A 415 19.06 2.85 -22.08
CA GLY A 415 19.32 2.73 -23.53
C GLY A 415 18.56 1.55 -24.15
N GLY A 416 17.31 1.37 -23.72
CA GLY A 416 16.45 0.24 -24.04
C GLY A 416 16.85 -1.10 -23.40
N LYS A 417 18.06 -1.27 -22.87
CA LYS A 417 18.51 -2.53 -22.24
C LYS A 417 17.91 -2.70 -20.85
N PHE A 418 17.49 -3.91 -20.52
CA PHE A 418 17.01 -4.24 -19.18
C PHE A 418 18.17 -4.12 -18.17
N VAL A 419 17.95 -3.41 -17.07
CA VAL A 419 18.91 -3.28 -15.98
C VAL A 419 18.56 -4.23 -14.85
N GLY A 420 17.29 -4.22 -14.41
CA GLY A 420 16.88 -5.04 -13.29
C GLY A 420 15.45 -4.76 -12.83
N THR A 421 14.96 -5.63 -11.94
CA THR A 421 13.64 -5.51 -11.31
C THR A 421 13.77 -5.62 -9.79
N GLN A 422 13.15 -4.69 -9.09
CA GLN A 422 12.94 -4.76 -7.64
C GLN A 422 11.52 -5.25 -7.36
N ARG A 423 11.36 -6.23 -6.47
CA ARG A 423 10.04 -6.81 -6.09
C ARG A 423 9.30 -5.96 -5.06
N ILE A 424 9.24 -4.66 -5.32
CA ILE A 424 8.50 -3.68 -4.55
C ILE A 424 7.78 -2.79 -5.56
N GLN A 425 6.50 -2.55 -5.32
CA GLN A 425 5.69 -1.65 -6.11
C GLN A 425 5.98 -0.20 -5.73
N MET A 426 6.43 0.59 -6.71
CA MET A 426 6.70 2.01 -6.57
C MET A 426 5.53 2.83 -7.14
N VAL A 427 5.26 3.99 -6.54
CA VAL A 427 4.42 5.02 -7.18
C VAL A 427 5.29 5.91 -8.06
N CYS A 428 4.81 6.32 -9.23
CA CYS A 428 5.52 7.30 -10.04
C CYS A 428 5.23 8.71 -9.47
N PRO A 429 6.26 9.45 -9.03
CA PRO A 429 6.06 10.83 -8.61
C PRO A 429 5.62 11.66 -9.81
N LEU A 430 4.54 12.41 -9.67
CA LEU A 430 4.06 13.30 -10.73
C LEU A 430 4.25 14.77 -10.41
N GLU A 431 4.92 15.11 -9.31
CA GLU A 431 4.87 16.46 -8.80
C GLU A 431 5.80 17.45 -9.51
N ARG A 432 7.09 17.14 -9.55
CA ARG A 432 8.09 18.02 -10.16
C ARG A 432 9.27 17.24 -10.72
N LEU A 433 9.90 17.80 -11.75
CA LEU A 433 11.25 17.42 -12.16
C LEU A 433 12.25 18.07 -11.21
N GLY A 434 13.31 17.36 -10.83
CA GLY A 434 14.28 17.79 -9.83
C GLY A 434 13.71 17.76 -8.40
N ALA A 435 14.40 18.46 -7.49
CA ALA A 435 14.05 18.62 -6.08
C ALA A 435 14.04 20.11 -5.68
N PRO A 436 13.28 20.49 -4.64
CA PRO A 436 13.30 21.86 -4.10
C PRO A 436 14.58 22.19 -3.30
N ARG A 437 15.52 21.25 -3.23
CA ARG A 437 16.74 21.29 -2.46
C ARG A 437 17.95 21.03 -3.39
N PRO A 438 19.20 21.10 -2.89
CA PRO A 438 20.39 21.08 -3.76
C PRO A 438 20.60 19.79 -4.54
N GLU A 439 19.83 18.74 -4.28
CA GLU A 439 19.97 17.40 -4.84
C GLU A 439 19.39 17.27 -6.26
N SER A 440 18.84 18.33 -6.88
CA SER A 440 18.48 18.26 -8.31
C SER A 440 19.67 17.85 -9.18
N PHE A 441 19.43 16.94 -10.14
CA PHE A 441 20.50 16.48 -11.03
C PHE A 441 21.13 17.61 -11.84
N GLN A 442 22.43 17.53 -12.12
CA GLN A 442 23.12 18.56 -12.88
C GLN A 442 23.33 18.13 -14.34
N GLY A 443 22.54 18.70 -15.24
CA GLY A 443 22.64 18.37 -16.65
C GLY A 443 21.46 18.80 -17.49
N ARG A 444 21.14 17.98 -18.50
CA ARG A 444 20.07 18.27 -19.46
C ARG A 444 19.03 17.17 -19.48
N LEU A 445 17.76 17.56 -19.41
CA LEU A 445 16.65 16.69 -19.80
C LEU A 445 16.29 16.99 -21.26
N LEU A 446 16.56 16.02 -22.13
CA LEU A 446 16.40 16.15 -23.58
C LEU A 446 15.01 15.69 -24.05
N ASP A 447 14.43 14.72 -23.36
CA ASP A 447 13.12 14.14 -23.64
C ASP A 447 12.53 13.53 -22.38
N GLY A 448 11.21 13.47 -22.27
CA GLY A 448 10.53 12.98 -21.07
C GLY A 448 9.05 12.72 -21.33
N ALA A 449 8.55 11.58 -20.88
CA ALA A 449 7.12 11.28 -20.90
C ALA A 449 6.74 10.25 -19.82
N ILE A 450 5.50 10.36 -19.33
CA ILE A 450 4.93 9.48 -18.31
C ILE A 450 3.57 8.96 -18.80
N TRP A 451 3.31 7.68 -18.58
CA TRP A 451 2.08 6.99 -18.96
C TRP A 451 1.47 6.22 -17.78
N ASN A 452 0.15 6.12 -17.72
CA ASN A 452 -0.63 5.34 -16.73
C ASN A 452 -0.84 3.88 -17.13
N ARG A 453 0.11 3.30 -17.85
CA ARG A 453 0.09 1.91 -18.30
C ARG A 453 1.49 1.32 -18.32
N SER A 454 1.56 -0.01 -18.22
CA SER A 454 2.76 -0.79 -18.49
C SER A 454 3.10 -0.70 -19.98
N PRO A 455 4.39 -0.73 -20.37
CA PRO A 455 4.74 -0.80 -21.79
C PRO A 455 4.52 -2.21 -22.34
N TRP A 456 4.32 -3.21 -21.48
CA TRP A 456 4.09 -4.59 -21.84
C TRP A 456 2.60 -4.86 -22.07
N ARG A 457 2.21 -5.13 -23.33
CA ARG A 457 0.89 -5.63 -23.70
C ARG A 457 0.93 -7.15 -23.80
N GLU A 458 -0.06 -7.84 -23.22
CA GLU A 458 -0.21 -9.29 -23.45
C GLU A 458 -0.48 -9.55 -24.94
N ALA A 459 0.34 -10.41 -25.54
CA ALA A 459 0.28 -10.77 -26.95
C ALA A 459 -0.10 -12.25 -27.16
N GLY A 460 -0.02 -13.06 -26.12
CA GLY A 460 -0.37 -14.47 -26.20
C GLY A 460 -0.10 -15.22 -24.90
N LYS A 461 -0.40 -16.52 -24.91
CA LYS A 461 -0.17 -17.42 -23.78
C LYS A 461 0.33 -18.78 -24.27
N TRP A 462 0.98 -19.51 -23.38
CA TRP A 462 1.23 -20.94 -23.52
C TRP A 462 0.62 -21.69 -22.34
N SER A 463 0.31 -22.96 -22.57
CA SER A 463 -0.26 -23.87 -21.58
C SER A 463 0.46 -25.23 -21.62
N PRO A 464 0.21 -26.12 -20.64
CA PRO A 464 0.82 -27.44 -20.62
C PRO A 464 0.52 -28.28 -21.87
N ASN A 465 -0.62 -28.03 -22.53
CA ASN A 465 -1.01 -28.74 -23.75
C ASN A 465 -0.19 -28.26 -24.97
N THR A 466 0.44 -27.10 -24.87
CA THR A 466 1.25 -26.50 -25.93
C THR A 466 2.75 -26.64 -25.71
N ILE A 467 3.22 -27.20 -24.59
CA ILE A 467 4.65 -27.35 -24.28
C ILE A 467 4.98 -28.83 -24.04
N GLY A 468 6.08 -29.29 -24.63
CA GLY A 468 6.58 -30.66 -24.48
C GLY A 468 8.03 -30.68 -23.98
N LYS A 469 8.62 -31.87 -23.89
CA LYS A 469 10.04 -32.05 -23.53
C LYS A 469 10.99 -31.66 -24.65
N ASP A 470 10.54 -31.77 -25.90
CA ASP A 470 11.33 -31.45 -27.08
C ASP A 470 11.10 -30.00 -27.52
N PHE A 471 12.13 -29.41 -28.12
CA PHE A 471 12.02 -28.09 -28.73
C PHE A 471 11.03 -28.12 -29.89
N LYS A 472 10.14 -27.14 -29.92
CA LYS A 472 9.23 -26.91 -31.03
C LYS A 472 8.95 -25.43 -31.21
N VAL A 473 8.63 -25.06 -32.43
CA VAL A 473 8.25 -23.69 -32.76
C VAL A 473 6.79 -23.45 -32.37
N LEU A 474 6.56 -22.43 -31.55
CA LEU A 474 5.24 -21.88 -31.27
C LEU A 474 5.08 -20.52 -31.94
N GLU A 475 3.83 -20.18 -32.25
CA GLU A 475 3.47 -18.93 -32.92
C GLU A 475 2.47 -18.10 -32.10
N TRP A 476 2.63 -16.79 -32.10
CA TRP A 476 1.69 -15.84 -31.51
C TRP A 476 1.44 -14.66 -32.44
N ASN A 477 0.18 -14.35 -32.71
CA ASN A 477 -0.18 -13.20 -33.54
C ASN A 477 -0.03 -11.90 -32.74
N LEU A 478 0.92 -11.05 -33.12
CA LEU A 478 1.18 -9.78 -32.45
C LEU A 478 0.28 -8.64 -32.93
N GLY A 479 -0.40 -8.83 -34.07
CA GLY A 479 -1.15 -7.77 -34.75
C GLY A 479 -0.23 -6.81 -35.50
N VAL A 480 -0.76 -5.63 -35.83
CA VAL A 480 0.02 -4.54 -36.42
C VAL A 480 0.84 -3.87 -35.32
N LEU A 481 2.17 -3.84 -35.50
CA LEU A 481 3.08 -3.23 -34.53
C LEU A 481 3.11 -1.70 -34.67
N PRO A 482 3.44 -0.95 -33.61
CA PRO A 482 3.67 0.49 -33.67
C PRO A 482 4.77 0.86 -34.67
N ARG A 483 4.78 2.11 -35.14
CA ARG A 483 5.90 2.63 -35.96
C ARG A 483 7.12 2.84 -35.06
N THR A 484 7.91 1.79 -34.89
CA THR A 484 9.16 1.77 -34.12
C THR A 484 10.22 0.99 -34.90
N LYS A 485 11.49 1.38 -34.72
CA LYS A 485 12.64 0.64 -35.27
C LYS A 485 13.06 -0.53 -34.38
N GLU A 486 12.66 -0.51 -33.11
CA GLU A 486 12.95 -1.59 -32.15
C GLU A 486 11.66 -2.12 -31.54
N VAL A 487 11.57 -3.44 -31.43
CA VAL A 487 10.47 -4.18 -30.80
C VAL A 487 11.07 -5.13 -29.78
N MET A 488 10.42 -5.25 -28.62
CA MET A 488 10.81 -6.22 -27.60
C MET A 488 9.67 -7.17 -27.28
N VAL A 489 10.01 -8.43 -27.05
CA VAL A 489 9.08 -9.48 -26.65
C VAL A 489 9.62 -10.14 -25.38
N ARG A 490 8.76 -10.37 -24.40
CA ARG A 490 9.12 -11.02 -23.13
C ARG A 490 8.27 -12.27 -22.93
N PHE A 491 8.92 -13.37 -22.58
CA PHE A 491 8.26 -14.60 -22.12
C PHE A 491 8.20 -14.59 -20.59
N GLN A 492 7.00 -14.73 -20.03
CA GLN A 492 6.81 -14.69 -18.59
C GLN A 492 6.04 -15.92 -18.10
N TYR A 493 6.73 -16.79 -17.38
CA TYR A 493 6.14 -17.93 -16.71
C TYR A 493 5.12 -17.48 -15.64
N THR A 494 3.99 -18.18 -15.56
CA THR A 494 2.93 -17.92 -14.59
C THR A 494 2.54 -19.13 -13.74
N GLY A 495 3.03 -20.34 -14.05
CA GLY A 495 2.82 -21.53 -13.21
C GLY A 495 3.19 -22.87 -13.88
N GLY A 496 3.04 -23.96 -13.13
CA GLY A 496 3.37 -25.33 -13.57
C GLY A 496 4.66 -25.88 -12.93
N ALA A 497 4.91 -27.17 -13.02
CA ALA A 497 6.11 -27.78 -12.45
C ALA A 497 7.42 -27.41 -13.18
N HIS A 498 7.36 -27.01 -14.46
CA HIS A 498 8.52 -26.86 -15.33
C HIS A 498 8.67 -25.43 -15.90
N ARG A 499 9.92 -24.98 -16.02
CA ARG A 499 10.27 -23.72 -16.69
C ARG A 499 10.04 -23.81 -18.20
N LEU A 500 9.90 -22.67 -18.87
CA LEU A 500 10.00 -22.56 -20.32
C LEU A 500 11.46 -22.26 -20.70
N GLU A 501 12.06 -23.09 -21.55
CA GLU A 501 13.34 -22.80 -22.21
C GLU A 501 13.06 -22.30 -23.62
N ILE A 502 13.75 -21.24 -24.04
CA ILE A 502 13.58 -20.58 -25.33
C ILE A 502 14.95 -20.59 -26.00
N GLN A 503 15.02 -21.10 -27.22
CA GLN A 503 16.27 -21.20 -27.96
C GLN A 503 16.51 -19.96 -28.83
N TRP A 504 15.46 -19.46 -29.47
CA TRP A 504 15.46 -18.24 -30.26
C TRP A 504 14.04 -17.71 -30.41
N ALA A 505 13.91 -16.45 -30.80
CA ALA A 505 12.64 -15.85 -31.22
C ALA A 505 12.82 -15.07 -32.53
N ALA A 506 11.77 -14.99 -33.34
CA ALA A 506 11.76 -14.30 -34.63
C ALA A 506 10.42 -13.61 -34.89
N LEU A 507 10.47 -12.45 -35.53
CA LEU A 507 9.30 -11.74 -36.03
C LEU A 507 9.10 -12.07 -37.51
N VAL A 508 7.90 -12.47 -37.88
CA VAL A 508 7.51 -12.84 -39.24
C VAL A 508 6.41 -11.89 -39.72
N GLN A 509 6.57 -11.33 -40.92
CA GLN A 509 5.56 -10.49 -41.57
C GLN A 509 5.28 -11.04 -42.97
N GLY A 510 4.01 -11.32 -43.29
CA GLY A 510 3.63 -11.85 -44.62
C GLY A 510 4.35 -13.15 -45.00
N GLY A 511 4.63 -14.01 -44.02
CA GLY A 511 5.32 -15.29 -44.20
C GLY A 511 6.85 -15.21 -44.34
N ARG A 512 7.44 -13.99 -44.34
CA ARG A 512 8.89 -13.79 -44.36
C ARG A 512 9.40 -13.35 -42.99
N GLU A 513 10.54 -13.90 -42.59
CA GLU A 513 11.22 -13.47 -41.37
C GLU A 513 11.73 -12.04 -41.54
N ALA A 514 11.31 -11.15 -40.64
CA ALA A 514 11.67 -9.74 -40.64
C ALA A 514 12.85 -9.44 -39.72
N ALA A 515 12.96 -10.18 -38.60
CA ALA A 515 14.05 -10.07 -37.63
C ALA A 515 14.09 -11.32 -36.75
N ARG A 516 15.28 -11.66 -36.25
CA ARG A 516 15.52 -12.79 -35.34
C ARG A 516 16.48 -12.39 -34.23
N ASP A 517 16.32 -13.03 -33.10
CA ASP A 517 17.21 -12.95 -31.96
C ASP A 517 17.48 -14.38 -31.45
N GLU A 518 18.74 -14.79 -31.48
CA GLU A 518 19.19 -16.18 -31.32
C GLU A 518 19.70 -16.53 -29.92
N HIS A 519 19.64 -15.59 -28.96
CA HIS A 519 20.13 -15.92 -27.64
C HIS A 519 19.20 -16.93 -26.93
N PRO A 520 19.77 -17.97 -26.29
CA PRO A 520 18.98 -18.84 -25.45
C PRO A 520 18.57 -18.12 -24.17
N GLY A 521 17.40 -18.46 -23.64
CA GLY A 521 16.89 -17.93 -22.39
C GLY A 521 15.89 -18.89 -21.74
N PHE A 522 15.47 -18.58 -20.50
CA PHE A 522 14.40 -19.33 -19.84
C PHE A 522 13.59 -18.46 -18.87
N THR A 523 12.36 -18.88 -18.61
CA THR A 523 11.49 -18.27 -17.59
C THR A 523 10.79 -19.33 -16.74
N GLY A 524 10.71 -19.11 -15.43
CA GLY A 524 10.26 -20.11 -14.46
C GLY A 524 10.19 -19.55 -13.05
N ARG A 525 10.67 -20.31 -12.06
CA ARG A 525 10.93 -19.78 -10.70
C ARG A 525 12.05 -18.73 -10.68
N LYS A 526 12.93 -18.79 -11.69
CA LYS A 526 13.96 -17.82 -12.04
C LYS A 526 13.82 -17.52 -13.52
N ASP A 527 14.25 -16.32 -13.91
CA ASP A 527 14.28 -15.87 -15.29
C ASP A 527 15.72 -15.54 -15.68
N GLU A 528 16.11 -15.87 -16.90
CA GLU A 528 17.40 -15.55 -17.51
C GLU A 528 17.17 -15.29 -18.99
N ASP A 529 17.58 -14.11 -19.47
CA ASP A 529 17.48 -13.69 -20.87
C ASP A 529 16.15 -14.05 -21.55
N ASN A 530 15.03 -13.86 -20.84
CA ASN A 530 13.69 -14.19 -21.33
C ASN A 530 13.05 -13.07 -22.17
N THR A 531 13.86 -12.10 -22.63
CA THR A 531 13.40 -10.91 -23.36
C THR A 531 14.20 -10.74 -24.66
N TYR A 532 13.50 -10.84 -25.78
CA TYR A 532 14.05 -10.81 -27.13
C TYR A 532 13.87 -9.44 -27.76
N ARG A 533 14.92 -8.93 -28.42
CA ARG A 533 14.89 -7.61 -29.07
C ARG A 533 15.09 -7.75 -30.58
N PHE A 534 14.21 -7.09 -31.31
CA PHE A 534 14.20 -7.08 -32.77
C PHE A 534 14.43 -5.67 -33.28
N ARG A 535 15.38 -5.51 -34.20
CA ARG A 535 15.47 -4.33 -35.05
C ARG A 535 14.69 -4.59 -36.33
N LEU A 536 13.62 -3.82 -36.53
CA LEU A 536 12.80 -3.96 -37.73
C LEU A 536 13.43 -3.18 -38.88
N PRO A 537 13.52 -3.75 -40.09
CA PRO A 537 13.86 -3.00 -41.29
C PRO A 537 12.74 -2.00 -41.63
N ASP A 538 13.05 -1.00 -42.47
CA ASP A 538 12.05 -0.07 -43.00
C ASP A 538 11.10 -0.84 -43.94
N LEU A 539 9.99 -1.31 -43.39
CA LEU A 539 9.02 -2.14 -44.12
C LEU A 539 7.96 -1.23 -44.79
N PRO A 540 7.70 -1.40 -46.10
CA PRO A 540 6.84 -0.51 -46.88
C PRO A 540 5.35 -0.61 -46.50
N GLU A 541 4.92 -1.71 -45.89
CA GLU A 541 3.50 -2.00 -45.62
C GLU A 541 3.20 -2.24 -44.13
N ARG A 542 2.06 -1.70 -43.65
CA ARG A 542 1.50 -1.98 -42.33
C ARG A 542 0.77 -3.32 -42.32
N LYS A 543 1.52 -4.43 -42.30
CA LYS A 543 0.97 -5.79 -42.13
C LYS A 543 1.14 -6.30 -40.71
N SER A 544 0.28 -7.26 -40.34
CA SER A 544 0.34 -7.96 -39.05
C SER A 544 1.64 -8.77 -38.92
N PHE A 545 2.19 -8.82 -37.71
CA PHE A 545 3.34 -9.63 -37.38
C PHE A 545 2.94 -10.87 -36.58
N VAL A 546 3.68 -11.96 -36.80
CA VAL A 546 3.62 -13.18 -36.01
C VAL A 546 4.97 -13.34 -35.31
N LEU A 547 4.94 -13.56 -34.00
CA LEU A 547 6.09 -14.03 -33.25
C LEU A 547 6.22 -15.54 -33.43
N ARG A 548 7.39 -16.01 -33.81
CA ARG A 548 7.80 -17.41 -33.70
C ARG A 548 8.85 -17.55 -32.63
N ALA A 549 8.78 -18.59 -31.81
CA ALA A 549 9.89 -18.94 -30.93
C ALA A 549 10.01 -20.46 -30.79
N GLU A 550 11.25 -20.95 -30.79
CA GLU A 550 11.54 -22.34 -30.51
C GLU A 550 11.67 -22.53 -29.00
N VAL A 551 10.77 -23.33 -28.43
CA VAL A 551 10.63 -23.48 -26.98
C VAL A 551 10.42 -24.93 -26.55
N ARG A 552 10.79 -25.24 -25.31
CA ARG A 552 10.47 -26.50 -24.62
C ARG A 552 10.22 -26.30 -23.14
N GLY A 553 9.69 -27.33 -22.48
CA GLY A 553 9.59 -27.37 -21.03
C GLY A 553 10.85 -27.98 -20.42
N GLY A 554 11.56 -27.22 -19.58
CA GLY A 554 12.76 -27.66 -18.86
C GLY A 554 12.43 -28.65 -17.74
N GLY A 555 12.16 -29.91 -18.12
CA GLY A 555 11.82 -31.03 -17.24
C GLY A 555 10.51 -31.74 -17.58
N GLY A 556 9.64 -31.15 -18.40
CA GLY A 556 8.34 -31.72 -18.77
C GLY A 556 7.36 -30.69 -19.32
N GLY A 557 6.18 -31.15 -19.76
CA GLY A 557 5.18 -30.29 -20.42
C GLY A 557 4.40 -29.37 -19.50
N ASP A 558 4.38 -29.59 -18.17
CA ASP A 558 3.63 -28.74 -17.24
C ASP A 558 4.29 -27.36 -17.04
N SER A 559 4.07 -26.47 -18.01
CA SER A 559 4.48 -25.07 -18.00
C SER A 559 3.34 -24.22 -18.55
N ARG A 560 3.02 -23.11 -17.88
CA ARG A 560 2.08 -22.09 -18.38
C ARG A 560 2.64 -20.69 -18.19
N GLY A 561 2.27 -19.79 -19.09
CA GLY A 561 2.74 -18.42 -19.05
C GLY A 561 2.18 -17.56 -20.16
N LYS A 562 2.72 -16.35 -20.25
CA LYS A 562 2.25 -15.28 -21.14
C LYS A 562 3.41 -14.70 -21.94
N VAL A 563 3.11 -14.35 -23.17
CA VAL A 563 3.99 -13.59 -24.07
C VAL A 563 3.56 -12.14 -24.04
N PHE A 564 4.50 -11.24 -23.81
CA PHE A 564 4.28 -9.81 -23.77
C PHE A 564 5.05 -9.11 -24.88
N LEU A 565 4.41 -8.12 -25.50
CA LEU A 565 4.99 -7.24 -26.49
C LEU A 565 5.23 -5.85 -25.87
N TRP A 566 6.39 -5.26 -26.11
CA TRP A 566 6.62 -3.86 -25.81
C TRP A 566 5.89 -2.99 -26.83
N ASP A 567 4.89 -2.26 -26.35
CA ASP A 567 3.92 -1.52 -27.15
C ASP A 567 3.76 -0.08 -26.64
N LEU A 568 4.90 0.56 -26.33
CA LEU A 568 4.94 1.97 -25.92
C LEU A 568 6.01 2.73 -26.73
N PRO A 569 5.58 3.51 -27.76
CA PRO A 569 6.50 4.25 -28.61
C PRO A 569 7.31 5.30 -27.84
N GLY A 570 8.62 5.38 -28.13
CA GLY A 570 9.53 6.36 -27.52
C GLY A 570 9.96 6.04 -26.09
N ALA A 571 9.57 4.89 -25.54
CA ALA A 571 10.00 4.43 -24.22
C ALA A 571 11.22 3.49 -24.25
N LEU A 572 11.78 3.18 -25.43
CA LEU A 572 13.01 2.41 -25.61
C LEU A 572 14.17 3.27 -26.13
#